data_AF-G5N956-F1
#
_entry.id   AF-G5N956-F1
#
_cell.length_a   1.000
_cell.length_b   1.000
_cell.length_c   1.000
_cell.angle_alpha   90.00
_cell.angle_beta   90.00
_cell.angle_gamma   90.00
#
_symmetry.space_group_name_H-M   'P 1'
#
loop_
_entity.id
_entity.type
_entity.pdbx_description
1 polymer ?
#
loop_
_entity_poly.entity_id
_entity_poly.type
_entity_poly.pdbx_seq_one_letter_code
_entity_poly.pdbx_strand_id
1 'polypeptide(L)'
;MTNIGTFRAYLNEYLRHHPRIRKDMTLMVRQLAPDDHGLPIEIYAFTNTVVWLEYESIQADIFDHIFAVVEEFGLRIHQTPTGSDIRALSGTLRH
;
A
#
# COMPACT_ATOMS: atom_id res chain seq x y z
N MET A 1 -1.63 11.17 -17.63
CA MET A 1 -1.74 10.50 -16.31
C MET A 1 -0.45 9.73 -16.07
N THR A 2 0.11 9.76 -14.86
CA THR A 2 1.26 8.93 -14.48
C THR A 2 0.76 7.65 -13.83
N ASN A 3 1.54 6.56 -13.86
CA ASN A 3 1.18 5.29 -13.22
C ASN A 3 0.77 5.47 -11.76
N ILE A 4 1.54 6.26 -11.01
CA ILE A 4 1.26 6.56 -9.61
C ILE A 4 0.00 7.43 -9.42
N GLY A 5 -0.29 8.34 -10.35
CA GLY A 5 -1.52 9.12 -10.35
C GLY A 5 -2.75 8.24 -10.58
N THR A 6 -2.67 7.32 -11.55
CA THR A 6 -3.72 6.34 -11.83
C THR A 6 -3.95 5.40 -10.65
N PHE A 7 -2.88 4.89 -10.04
CA PHE A 7 -2.96 4.03 -8.87
C PHE A 7 -3.64 4.72 -7.68
N ARG A 8 -3.31 5.99 -7.41
CA ARG A 8 -3.97 6.77 -6.36
C ARG A 8 -5.46 6.99 -6.62
N ALA A 9 -5.84 7.30 -7.85
CA ALA A 9 -7.23 7.46 -8.22
C ALA A 9 -8.00 6.15 -8.03
N TYR A 10 -7.39 5.02 -8.45
CA TYR A 10 -7.93 3.69 -8.24
C TYR A 10 -8.13 3.36 -6.75
N LEU A 11 -7.11 3.57 -5.90
CA LEU A 11 -7.22 3.31 -4.46
C LEU A 11 -8.29 4.16 -3.78
N ASN A 12 -8.40 5.44 -4.16
CA ASN A 12 -9.44 6.33 -3.65
C ASN A 12 -10.84 5.78 -3.99
N GLU A 13 -11.03 5.32 -5.23
CA GLU A 13 -12.29 4.76 -5.68
C GLU A 13 -12.62 3.41 -5.03
N TYR A 14 -11.63 2.53 -4.91
CA TYR A 14 -11.73 1.27 -4.18
C TYR A 14 -12.18 1.49 -2.74
N LEU A 15 -11.53 2.41 -2.01
CA LEU A 15 -11.89 2.72 -0.62
C LEU A 15 -13.26 3.40 -0.52
N ARG A 16 -13.65 4.24 -1.50
CA ARG A 16 -15.00 4.83 -1.57
C ARG A 16 -16.09 3.79 -1.74
N HIS A 17 -15.82 2.70 -2.44
CA HIS A 17 -16.77 1.59 -2.62
C HIS A 17 -16.64 0.48 -1.58
N HIS A 18 -15.59 0.48 -0.75
CA HIS A 18 -15.37 -0.56 0.24
C HIS A 18 -16.48 -0.56 1.32
N PRO A 19 -17.21 -1.68 1.53
CA PRO A 19 -18.43 -1.70 2.36
C PRO A 19 -18.15 -1.49 3.86
N ARG A 20 -16.91 -1.76 4.31
CA ARG A 20 -16.49 -1.62 5.72
C ARG A 20 -15.76 -0.31 6.03
N ILE A 21 -15.65 0.60 5.04
CA ILE A 21 -15.12 1.95 5.25
C ILE A 21 -16.28 2.93 5.46
N ARG A 22 -16.15 3.75 6.49
CA ARG A 22 -17.09 4.78 6.88
C ARG A 22 -17.04 5.98 5.91
N LYS A 23 -18.19 6.34 5.34
CA LYS A 23 -18.29 7.29 4.20
C LYS A 23 -18.59 8.73 4.59
N ASP A 24 -19.07 8.96 5.81
CA ASP A 24 -19.36 10.28 6.39
C ASP A 24 -18.12 10.94 7.02
N MET A 25 -16.96 10.28 6.96
CA MET A 25 -15.69 10.77 7.49
C MET A 25 -14.66 10.99 6.39
N THR A 26 -13.55 11.65 6.74
CA THR A 26 -12.45 11.91 5.82
C THR A 26 -11.89 10.62 5.23
N LEU A 27 -11.79 10.59 3.91
CA LEU A 27 -11.11 9.55 3.13
C LEU A 27 -10.13 10.24 2.18
N MET A 28 -8.86 9.89 2.28
CA MET A 28 -7.79 10.50 1.50
C MET A 28 -6.74 9.47 1.09
N VAL A 29 -6.32 9.55 -0.18
CA VAL A 29 -5.14 8.84 -0.69
C VAL A 29 -4.20 9.88 -1.30
N ARG A 30 -3.04 10.11 -0.67
CA ARG A 30 -2.09 11.14 -1.10
C ARG A 30 -0.67 10.63 -1.22
N GLN A 31 0.09 11.28 -2.10
CA GLN A 31 1.55 11.15 -2.10
C GLN A 31 2.10 12.03 -0.99
N LEU A 32 3.10 11.52 -0.28
CA LEU A 32 3.95 12.31 0.61
C LEU A 32 5.16 12.85 -0.15
N ALA A 33 6.00 13.64 0.53
CA ALA A 33 7.28 14.05 -0.04
C ALA A 33 8.14 12.80 -0.31
N PRO A 34 8.88 12.76 -1.43
CA PRO A 34 9.84 11.68 -1.68
C PRO A 34 10.90 11.61 -0.57
N ASP A 35 11.36 10.41 -0.27
CA ASP A 35 12.45 10.12 0.67
C ASP A 35 13.41 9.07 0.07
N ASP A 36 14.41 8.65 0.86
CA ASP A 36 15.41 7.65 0.44
C ASP A 36 14.81 6.25 0.19
N HIS A 37 13.56 6.02 0.61
CA HIS A 37 12.80 4.80 0.40
C HIS A 37 11.78 4.92 -0.76
N GLY A 38 11.78 6.03 -1.49
CA GLY A 38 10.99 6.24 -2.70
C GLY A 38 9.90 7.30 -2.53
N LEU A 39 8.71 7.02 -3.05
CA LEU A 39 7.59 7.96 -3.02
C LEU A 39 6.44 7.36 -2.19
N PRO A 40 6.34 7.72 -0.89
CA PRO A 40 5.34 7.14 -0.01
C PRO A 40 3.91 7.53 -0.42
N ILE A 41 2.99 6.57 -0.27
CA ILE A 41 1.55 6.78 -0.40
C ILE A 41 0.91 6.68 0.98
N GLU A 42 0.24 7.74 1.41
CA GLU A 42 -0.57 7.73 2.62
C GLU A 42 -2.02 7.39 2.27
N ILE A 43 -2.57 6.43 3.01
CA ILE A 43 -3.96 6.02 2.96
C ILE A 43 -4.59 6.37 4.31
N TYR A 44 -5.59 7.25 4.28
CA TYR A 44 -6.31 7.70 5.46
C TYR A 44 -7.80 7.42 5.28
N ALA A 45 -8.37 6.60 6.14
CA ALA A 45 -9.78 6.25 6.13
C ALA A 45 -10.24 5.79 7.53
N PHE A 46 -11.55 5.83 7.77
CA PHE A 46 -12.16 5.30 8.99
C PHE A 46 -12.95 4.03 8.67
N THR A 47 -12.85 3.01 9.54
CA THR A 47 -13.72 1.84 9.48
C THR A 47 -15.11 2.16 10.02
N ASN A 48 -16.12 1.39 9.62
CA ASN A 48 -17.47 1.50 10.17
C ASN A 48 -17.67 0.72 11.48
N THR A 49 -16.60 0.15 12.04
CA THR A 49 -16.56 -0.63 13.29
C THR A 49 -15.40 -0.17 14.15
N VAL A 50 -15.53 -0.35 15.47
CA VAL A 50 -14.49 -0.15 16.49
C VAL A 50 -14.06 -1.46 17.16
N VAL A 51 -14.63 -2.58 16.72
CA VAL A 51 -14.26 -3.91 17.23
C VAL A 51 -12.85 -4.22 16.74
N TRP A 52 -11.92 -4.45 17.68
CA TRP A 52 -10.50 -4.61 17.39
C TRP A 52 -10.20 -5.65 16.31
N LEU A 53 -10.74 -6.86 16.44
CA LEU A 53 -10.48 -7.95 15.49
C LEU A 53 -11.02 -7.64 14.08
N GLU A 54 -12.17 -6.97 13.98
CA GLU A 54 -12.74 -6.57 12.70
C GLU A 54 -11.93 -5.43 12.06
N TYR A 55 -11.51 -4.46 12.86
CA TYR A 55 -10.64 -3.37 12.43
C TYR A 55 -9.33 -3.89 11.82
N GLU A 56 -8.65 -4.79 12.52
CA GLU A 56 -7.41 -5.42 12.04
C GLU A 56 -7.65 -6.22 10.76
N SER A 57 -8.74 -6.98 10.67
CA SER A 57 -9.10 -7.71 9.44
C SER A 57 -9.38 -6.78 8.27
N ILE A 58 -10.11 -5.67 8.47
CA ILE A 58 -10.38 -4.69 7.42
C ILE A 58 -9.05 -4.09 6.91
N GLN A 59 -8.16 -3.75 7.82
CA GLN A 59 -6.85 -3.20 7.48
C GLN A 59 -6.02 -4.20 6.67
N ALA A 60 -5.92 -5.44 7.13
CA ALA A 60 -5.19 -6.50 6.43
C ALA A 60 -5.73 -6.72 5.01
N ASP A 61 -7.05 -6.86 4.85
CA ASP A 61 -7.69 -7.10 3.54
C ASP A 61 -7.43 -5.95 2.55
N ILE A 62 -7.41 -4.70 3.04
CA ILE A 62 -7.08 -3.52 2.22
C ILE A 62 -5.62 -3.59 1.75
N PHE A 63 -4.68 -3.91 2.63
CA PHE A 63 -3.26 -4.02 2.27
C PHE A 63 -2.97 -5.21 1.37
N ASP A 64 -3.59 -6.36 1.60
CA ASP A 64 -3.47 -7.53 0.71
C ASP A 64 -3.95 -7.20 -0.71
N HIS A 65 -5.08 -6.50 -0.82
CA HIS A 65 -5.57 -6.02 -2.12
C HIS A 65 -4.59 -5.05 -2.78
N ILE A 66 -4.06 -4.07 -2.03
CA ILE A 66 -3.07 -3.11 -2.51
C ILE A 66 -1.82 -3.83 -3.05
N PHE A 67 -1.30 -4.81 -2.31
CA PHE A 67 -0.12 -5.57 -2.71
C PHE A 67 -0.38 -6.45 -3.93
N ALA A 68 -1.58 -7.01 -4.06
CA ALA A 68 -1.96 -7.80 -5.23
C ALA A 68 -2.06 -6.97 -6.51
N VAL A 69 -2.52 -5.72 -6.43
CA VAL A 69 -2.83 -4.90 -7.62
C VAL A 69 -1.74 -3.90 -7.99
N VAL A 70 -0.79 -3.59 -7.11
CA VAL A 70 0.22 -2.53 -7.36
C VAL A 70 1.04 -2.77 -8.63
N GLU A 71 1.39 -4.02 -8.93
CA GLU A 71 2.20 -4.38 -10.09
C GLU A 71 1.45 -4.20 -11.41
N GLU A 72 0.12 -4.28 -11.41
CA GLU A 72 -0.74 -4.01 -12.58
C GLU A 72 -0.65 -2.56 -13.05
N PHE A 73 -0.24 -1.65 -12.16
CA PHE A 73 0.03 -0.25 -12.50
C PHE A 73 1.48 -0.02 -12.94
N GLY A 74 2.29 -1.08 -13.07
CA GLY A 74 3.72 -0.97 -13.36
C GLY A 74 4.51 -0.30 -12.22
N LEU A 75 4.02 -0.41 -10.99
CA LEU A 75 4.67 0.08 -9.78
C LEU A 75 5.32 -1.08 -9.02
N ARG A 76 6.31 -0.77 -8.19
CA ARG A 76 6.97 -1.75 -7.30
C ARG A 76 7.01 -1.22 -5.89
N ILE A 77 6.78 -2.11 -4.93
CA ILE A 77 6.90 -1.80 -3.51
C ILE A 77 8.38 -1.72 -3.17
N HIS A 78 8.78 -0.63 -2.53
CA HIS A 78 10.12 -0.54 -1.96
C HIS A 78 10.22 -1.50 -0.77
N GLN A 79 11.22 -2.38 -0.80
CA GLN A 79 11.61 -3.22 0.32
C GLN A 79 13.06 -2.92 0.65
N THR A 80 13.35 -2.59 1.91
CA THR A 80 14.72 -2.43 2.36
C THR A 80 15.41 -3.81 2.33
N PRO A 81 16.60 -3.95 1.72
CA PRO A 81 17.31 -5.22 1.69
C PRO A 81 17.46 -5.80 3.08
N THR A 82 17.12 -7.08 3.23
CA THR A 82 17.29 -7.82 4.47
C THR A 82 18.64 -8.54 4.49
N GLY A 83 19.05 -9.04 5.66
CA GLY A 83 20.29 -9.82 5.78
C GLY A 83 20.31 -11.08 4.88
N SER A 84 19.15 -11.62 4.52
CA SER A 84 19.01 -12.71 3.54
C SER A 84 19.45 -12.29 2.13
N ASP A 85 19.08 -11.09 1.69
CA ASP A 85 19.40 -10.57 0.36
C ASP A 85 20.90 -10.34 0.21
N ILE A 86 21.54 -9.81 1.27
CA ILE A 86 22.99 -9.63 1.33
C ILE A 86 23.72 -10.97 1.26
N ARG A 87 23.22 -12.01 1.94
CA ARG A 87 23.81 -13.36 1.90
C ARG A 87 23.69 -14.00 0.51
N ALA A 88 22.56 -13.83 -0.18
CA ALA A 88 22.37 -14.33 -1.54
C ALA A 88 23.35 -13.69 -2.53
N LEU A 89 23.54 -12.36 -2.46
CA LEU A 89 24.50 -11.63 -3.29
C LEU A 89 25.96 -12.03 -3.02
N SER A 90 26.32 -12.27 -1.76
CA SER A 90 27.67 -12.70 -1.38
C SER A 90 28.00 -14.14 -1.84
N GLY A 91 26.97 -14.99 -2.00
CA GLY A 91 27.12 -16.31 -2.60
C GLY A 91 27.35 -16.27 -4.11
N THR A 92 26.70 -15.34 -4.83
CA THR A 92 26.86 -15.16 -6.28
C THR A 92 28.23 -14.59 -6.66
N LEU A 93 28.84 -13.75 -5.81
CA LEU A 93 30.18 -13.17 -6.04
C LEU A 93 31.35 -14.13 -5.76
N ARG A 94 31.08 -15.36 -5.27
CA ARG A 94 32.09 -16.39 -4.99
C ARG A 94 32.25 -17.43 -6.10
N HIS A 95 31.58 -17.23 -7.24
CA HIS A 95 31.75 -17.98 -8.49
C HIS A 95 32.20 -17.04 -9.60
#